data_AF-R7U1B7-F1
#
_entry.id   AF-R7U1B7-F1
#
_cell.length_a   1.000
_cell.length_b   1.000
_cell.length_c   1.000
_cell.angle_alpha   90.00
_cell.angle_beta   90.00
_cell.angle_gamma   90.00
#
_symmetry.space_group_name_H-M   'P 1'
#
loop_
_entity.id
_entity.type
_entity.pdbx_description
1 polymer ?
#
loop_
_entity_poly.entity_id
_entity_poly.type
_entity_poly.pdbx_seq_one_letter_code
_entity_poly.pdbx_strand_id
1 'polypeptide(L)'
;MKHAVKTSYLCPVGHRKRFYATFGNDSFNDYIEVFDKAAQVIESKVTNENGLEWHPMVTYDGSSQYFWEHDGWEVIPQNVGQLEPKVTLIDGLRSVRPDAKLILMLRNPEERLFSHFWMLGKNHKLTADDFHAGVLYSIEKYKECFEQYGERKCLYDTELFDDAFRKNWITLRTSIYSGYLKDWVKVFKSENILVIKSEDYYIDRTSSLNKIYEFIGLQPISEDDKANSINKEKAKFSSNKKPRMLNKTRQLLRDFYAPYNRDLATMLNDDRFLWS
;
A
#
# COMPACT_ATOMS: atom_id res chain seq x y z
N MET A 1 -20.98 6.10 19.19
CA MET A 1 -20.21 5.03 18.51
C MET A 1 -19.60 5.64 17.27
N LYS A 2 -18.27 5.60 17.10
CA LYS A 2 -17.63 6.05 15.86
C LYS A 2 -17.77 4.93 14.83
N HIS A 3 -18.21 5.25 13.61
CA HIS A 3 -18.32 4.26 12.53
C HIS A 3 -17.30 4.58 11.44
N ALA A 4 -16.50 3.60 11.02
CA ALA A 4 -15.55 3.76 9.92
C ALA A 4 -16.28 3.56 8.59
N VAL A 5 -16.23 4.56 7.70
CA VAL A 5 -16.81 4.45 6.36
C VAL A 5 -15.72 4.77 5.35
N LYS A 6 -15.51 3.83 4.42
CA LYS A 6 -14.57 4.03 3.32
C LYS A 6 -15.08 5.16 2.44
N THR A 7 -14.23 6.12 2.10
CA THR A 7 -14.59 7.18 1.14
C THR A 7 -15.03 6.60 -0.22
N SER A 8 -14.49 5.45 -0.62
CA SER A 8 -14.95 4.74 -1.83
C SER A 8 -16.41 4.25 -1.76
N TYR A 9 -17.02 4.17 -0.57
CA TYR A 9 -18.45 3.86 -0.39
C TYR A 9 -19.31 5.12 -0.27
N LEU A 10 -18.71 6.30 -0.12
CA LEU A 10 -19.39 7.59 -0.14
C LEU A 10 -19.53 8.18 -1.55
N CYS A 11 -18.92 7.54 -2.56
CA CYS A 11 -19.19 7.82 -3.97
C CYS A 11 -20.54 7.17 -4.35
N PRO A 12 -21.62 7.94 -4.52
CA PRO A 12 -22.95 7.40 -4.72
C PRO A 12 -23.18 7.23 -6.22
N VAL A 13 -22.49 6.26 -6.78
CA VAL A 13 -22.91 5.62 -8.01
C VAL A 13 -22.69 4.13 -7.77
N GLY A 14 -23.76 3.34 -7.85
CA GLY A 14 -23.80 1.89 -7.63
C GLY A 14 -22.98 1.05 -8.63
N HIS A 15 -21.89 1.59 -9.16
CA HIS A 15 -20.89 0.89 -9.91
C HIS A 15 -19.57 1.00 -9.16
N ARG A 16 -18.98 -0.14 -8.80
CA ARG A 16 -17.55 -0.26 -8.59
C ARG A 16 -16.85 0.07 -9.91
N LYS A 17 -16.82 1.34 -10.32
CA LYS A 17 -15.87 1.81 -11.33
C LYS A 17 -14.52 1.75 -10.64
N ARG A 18 -13.68 0.80 -11.05
CA ARG A 18 -12.24 0.94 -10.86
C ARG A 18 -11.88 2.26 -11.54
N PHE A 19 -11.52 3.27 -10.76
CA PHE A 19 -10.97 4.51 -11.28
C PHE A 19 -9.57 4.22 -11.82
N TYR A 20 -9.49 3.61 -13.01
CA TYR A 20 -8.42 3.95 -13.94
C TYR A 20 -8.97 5.16 -14.68
N ALA A 21 -8.85 6.33 -14.07
CA ALA A 21 -9.27 7.56 -14.72
C ALA A 21 -8.30 7.80 -15.89
N THR A 22 -8.73 7.44 -17.09
CA THR A 22 -8.17 7.99 -18.31
C THR A 22 -8.67 9.43 -18.38
N PHE A 23 -7.98 10.34 -17.69
CA PHE A 23 -8.21 11.78 -17.74
C PHE A 23 -7.78 12.30 -19.12
N GLY A 24 -8.60 12.04 -20.14
CA GLY A 24 -8.34 12.52 -21.50
C GLY A 24 -8.78 13.97 -21.68
N ASN A 25 -9.94 14.35 -21.13
CA ASN A 25 -10.59 15.66 -21.35
C ASN A 25 -11.24 16.27 -20.09
N ASP A 26 -11.18 15.60 -18.94
CA ASP A 26 -11.83 16.07 -17.71
C ASP A 26 -10.95 17.14 -17.05
N SER A 27 -11.57 18.25 -16.63
CA SER A 27 -10.91 19.34 -15.91
C SER A 27 -10.66 18.97 -14.44
N PHE A 28 -9.83 19.76 -13.76
CA PHE A 28 -9.67 19.63 -12.30
C PHE A 28 -11.01 19.79 -11.55
N ASN A 29 -11.91 20.64 -12.05
CA ASN A 29 -13.23 20.81 -11.45
C ASN A 29 -14.08 19.54 -11.57
N ASP A 30 -14.06 18.90 -12.74
CA ASP A 30 -14.77 17.63 -12.96
C ASP A 30 -14.27 16.54 -11.99
N TYR A 31 -12.97 16.53 -11.66
CA TYR A 31 -12.42 15.65 -10.64
C TYR A 31 -12.94 15.97 -9.24
N ILE A 32 -13.00 17.25 -8.85
CA ILE A 32 -13.47 17.66 -7.52
C ILE A 32 -14.96 17.36 -7.33
N GLU A 33 -15.80 17.56 -8.35
CA GLU A 33 -17.24 17.31 -8.30
C GLU A 33 -17.59 15.86 -7.94
N VAL A 34 -16.73 14.89 -8.26
CA VAL A 34 -16.91 13.48 -7.87
C VAL A 34 -16.98 13.32 -6.34
N PHE A 35 -16.38 14.24 -5.59
CA PHE A 35 -16.32 14.19 -4.13
C PHE A 35 -17.44 14.98 -3.44
N ASP A 36 -18.24 15.78 -4.15
CA ASP A 36 -19.21 16.70 -3.54
C ASP A 36 -20.19 16.01 -2.59
N LYS A 37 -20.75 14.87 -3.01
CA LYS A 37 -21.70 14.12 -2.18
C LYS A 37 -21.03 13.51 -0.95
N ALA A 38 -19.77 13.06 -1.08
CA ALA A 38 -19.00 12.59 0.08
C ALA A 38 -18.69 13.76 1.03
N ALA A 39 -18.35 14.93 0.48
CA ALA A 39 -18.09 16.15 1.24
C ALA A 39 -19.33 16.61 2.01
N GLN A 40 -20.52 16.59 1.40
CA GLN A 40 -21.79 16.91 2.07
C GLN A 40 -22.08 15.99 3.27
N VAL A 41 -21.81 14.68 3.13
CA VAL A 41 -21.94 13.74 4.25
C VAL A 41 -20.93 14.06 5.35
N ILE A 42 -19.68 14.40 4.97
CA ILE A 42 -18.62 14.75 5.92
C ILE A 42 -18.88 16.08 6.64
N GLU A 43 -19.56 17.02 5.98
CA GLU A 43 -19.89 18.32 6.56
C GLU A 43 -21.02 18.21 7.60
N SER A 44 -21.81 17.13 7.58
CA SER A 44 -22.86 16.89 8.58
C SER A 44 -22.26 16.57 9.96
N LYS A 45 -22.07 17.62 10.77
CA LYS A 45 -21.56 17.50 12.15
C LYS A 45 -22.67 17.00 13.09
N VAL A 46 -22.27 16.27 14.12
CA VAL A 46 -23.14 15.93 15.25
C VAL A 46 -22.63 16.68 16.48
N THR A 47 -23.52 17.33 17.21
CA THR A 47 -23.19 17.98 18.48
C THR A 47 -23.49 17.03 19.63
N ASN A 48 -22.54 16.80 20.52
CA ASN A 48 -22.81 16.02 21.73
C ASN A 48 -23.56 16.86 22.79
N GLU A 49 -23.98 16.22 23.87
CA GLU A 49 -24.74 16.88 24.98
C GLU A 49 -23.98 18.05 25.63
N ASN A 50 -22.65 18.10 25.49
CA ASN A 50 -21.80 19.16 26.02
C ASN A 50 -21.54 20.29 25.00
N GLY A 51 -22.23 20.30 23.86
CA GLY A 51 -22.03 21.32 22.81
C GLY A 51 -20.78 21.09 21.96
N LEU A 52 -20.05 19.98 22.14
CA LEU A 52 -18.88 19.67 21.33
C LEU A 52 -19.33 19.14 19.97
N GLU A 53 -19.00 19.88 18.91
CA GLU A 53 -19.14 19.38 17.55
C GLU A 53 -18.13 18.26 17.29
N TRP A 54 -18.61 17.10 16.87
CA TRP A 54 -17.76 15.99 16.46
C TRP A 54 -18.32 15.34 15.21
N HIS A 55 -17.42 14.84 14.36
CA HIS A 55 -17.81 14.09 13.20
C HIS A 55 -17.95 12.60 13.57
N PRO A 56 -19.12 11.95 13.33
CA PRO A 56 -19.36 10.59 13.79
C PRO A 56 -18.52 9.53 13.08
N MET A 57 -17.85 9.91 11.99
CA MET A 57 -17.24 8.97 11.07
C MET A 57 -15.74 9.17 10.97
N VAL A 58 -15.03 8.05 10.96
CA VAL A 58 -13.63 7.98 10.51
C VAL A 58 -13.66 7.85 8.98
N THR A 59 -13.13 8.85 8.29
CA THR A 59 -12.90 8.79 6.85
C THR A 59 -11.51 8.23 6.59
N TYR A 60 -11.41 7.33 5.61
CA TYR A 60 -10.13 6.77 5.22
C TYR A 60 -10.09 6.52 3.72
N ASP A 61 -8.89 6.67 3.15
CA ASP A 61 -8.54 6.12 1.85
C ASP A 61 -7.76 4.81 2.06
N GLY A 62 -7.96 3.83 1.16
CA GLY A 62 -7.36 2.50 1.26
C GLY A 62 -6.51 2.13 0.05
N SER A 63 -6.01 3.11 -0.69
CA SER A 63 -5.22 2.90 -1.89
C SER A 63 -3.81 2.46 -1.51
N SER A 64 -3.45 1.23 -1.83
CA SER A 64 -2.12 0.67 -1.50
C SER A 64 -0.96 1.34 -2.25
N GLN A 65 -1.27 2.12 -3.28
CA GLN A 65 -0.31 2.75 -4.19
C GLN A 65 0.43 3.90 -3.52
N TYR A 66 -0.21 4.63 -2.59
CA TYR A 66 0.41 5.76 -1.89
C TYR A 66 1.81 5.44 -1.36
N PHE A 67 1.98 4.24 -0.79
CA PHE A 67 3.20 3.88 -0.07
C PHE A 67 4.45 3.79 -0.95
N TRP A 68 4.32 3.34 -2.20
CA TRP A 68 5.48 3.01 -3.06
C TRP A 68 5.38 3.60 -4.47
N GLU A 69 4.19 4.00 -4.92
CA GLU A 69 3.96 4.53 -6.27
C GLU A 69 4.17 6.04 -6.27
N HIS A 70 5.41 6.44 -6.51
CA HIS A 70 5.85 7.82 -6.60
C HIS A 70 6.30 8.18 -8.02
N ASP A 71 5.79 7.45 -9.02
CA ASP A 71 6.11 7.68 -10.42
C ASP A 71 5.65 9.07 -10.88
N GLY A 72 6.41 9.67 -11.80
CA GLY A 72 6.17 11.05 -12.24
C GLY A 72 6.62 12.10 -11.21
N TRP A 73 7.41 11.73 -10.21
CA TRP A 73 8.02 12.72 -9.31
C TRP A 73 8.89 13.73 -10.08
N GLU A 74 9.43 13.35 -11.23
CA GLU A 74 10.27 14.16 -12.11
C GLU A 74 9.51 15.36 -12.70
N VAL A 75 8.18 15.27 -12.84
CA VAL A 75 7.37 16.38 -13.38
C VAL A 75 7.01 17.43 -12.32
N ILE A 76 7.32 17.16 -11.05
CA ILE A 76 7.11 18.12 -9.97
C ILE A 76 8.16 19.24 -10.08
N PRO A 77 7.78 20.53 -10.15
CA PRO A 77 8.73 21.64 -10.40
C PRO A 77 9.95 21.65 -9.46
N GLN A 78 9.77 21.27 -8.20
CA GLN A 78 10.83 21.22 -7.18
C GLN A 78 11.84 20.07 -7.36
N ASN A 79 11.53 19.12 -8.23
CA ASN A 79 12.36 17.94 -8.54
C ASN A 79 13.07 18.03 -9.89
N VAL A 80 12.81 19.06 -10.70
CA VAL A 80 13.41 19.20 -12.03
C VAL A 80 14.93 19.20 -11.92
N GLY A 81 15.57 18.32 -12.69
CA GLY A 81 17.03 18.15 -12.74
C GLY A 81 17.64 17.44 -11.54
N GLN A 82 16.83 16.89 -10.61
CA GLN A 82 17.34 16.09 -9.49
C GLN A 82 17.53 14.63 -9.90
N LEU A 83 18.52 13.96 -9.28
CA LEU A 83 18.74 12.52 -9.45
C LEU A 83 17.74 11.68 -8.64
N GLU A 84 17.22 12.25 -7.56
CA GLU A 84 16.24 11.63 -6.69
C GLU A 84 15.19 12.65 -6.24
N PRO A 85 13.97 12.24 -5.84
CA PRO A 85 12.94 13.18 -5.46
C PRO A 85 13.31 13.94 -4.19
N LYS A 86 13.23 15.27 -4.27
CA LYS A 86 13.31 16.18 -3.14
C LYS A 86 11.96 16.32 -2.44
N VAL A 87 10.88 16.32 -3.23
CA VAL A 87 9.49 16.29 -2.75
C VAL A 87 8.74 15.17 -3.45
N THR A 88 7.76 14.60 -2.78
CA THR A 88 6.92 13.52 -3.28
C THR A 88 5.46 13.77 -2.93
N LEU A 89 4.57 12.86 -3.34
CA LEU A 89 3.19 12.85 -2.90
C LEU A 89 3.05 12.83 -1.36
N ILE A 90 4.03 12.29 -0.64
CA ILE A 90 4.05 12.22 0.83
C ILE A 90 4.08 13.64 1.43
N ASP A 91 4.90 14.53 0.86
CA ASP A 91 5.01 15.94 1.29
C ASP A 91 3.70 16.69 1.01
N GLY A 92 3.10 16.44 -0.16
CA GLY A 92 1.78 16.95 -0.51
C GLY A 92 0.72 16.52 0.51
N LEU A 93 0.66 15.21 0.80
CA LEU A 93 -0.28 14.66 1.79
C LEU A 93 -0.10 15.29 3.17
N ARG A 94 1.14 15.42 3.63
CA ARG A 94 1.46 16.04 4.92
C ARG A 94 1.06 17.52 5.00
N SER A 95 1.18 18.26 3.90
CA SER A 95 0.79 19.68 3.88
C SER A 95 -0.73 19.88 3.99
N VAL A 96 -1.52 18.96 3.40
CA VAL A 96 -2.99 19.05 3.41
C VAL A 96 -3.61 18.37 4.64
N ARG A 97 -3.00 17.28 5.13
CA ARG A 97 -3.46 16.50 6.30
C ARG A 97 -2.29 16.14 7.20
N PRO A 98 -1.77 17.10 7.98
CA PRO A 98 -0.64 16.84 8.86
C PRO A 98 -0.93 15.74 9.89
N ASP A 99 -2.11 15.72 10.46
CA ASP A 99 -2.56 14.79 11.49
C ASP A 99 -3.01 13.42 10.96
N ALA A 100 -2.84 13.14 9.67
CA ALA A 100 -3.22 11.85 9.08
C ALA A 100 -2.55 10.68 9.83
N LYS A 101 -3.38 9.67 10.16
CA LYS A 101 -2.95 8.37 10.68
C LYS A 101 -2.75 7.41 9.52
N LEU A 102 -1.55 6.87 9.40
CA LEU A 102 -1.13 5.99 8.32
C LEU A 102 -1.03 4.56 8.84
N ILE A 103 -1.74 3.64 8.20
CA ILE A 103 -1.72 2.22 8.56
C ILE A 103 -1.16 1.43 7.38
N LEU A 104 -0.01 0.81 7.57
CA LEU A 104 0.68 0.00 6.57
C LEU A 104 0.53 -1.47 6.91
N MET A 105 -0.14 -2.23 6.04
CA MET A 105 -0.20 -3.68 6.15
C MET A 105 0.84 -4.31 5.21
N LEU A 106 1.92 -4.83 5.77
CA LEU A 106 3.03 -5.43 5.02
C LEU A 106 2.91 -6.96 5.05
N ARG A 107 3.39 -7.64 4.02
CA ARG A 107 3.34 -9.11 3.89
C ARG A 107 4.73 -9.60 3.53
N ASN A 108 5.02 -10.88 3.74
CA ASN A 108 6.23 -11.50 3.18
C ASN A 108 6.43 -11.05 1.70
N PRO A 109 7.57 -10.41 1.38
CA PRO A 109 7.79 -9.74 0.10
C PRO A 109 7.81 -10.72 -1.08
N GLU A 110 8.30 -11.95 -0.86
CA GLU A 110 8.35 -13.03 -1.85
C GLU A 110 6.95 -13.52 -2.20
N GLU A 111 6.14 -13.80 -1.18
CA GLU A 111 4.77 -14.28 -1.33
C GLU A 111 3.85 -13.20 -1.91
N ARG A 112 4.07 -11.93 -1.54
CA ARG A 112 3.40 -10.77 -2.13
C ARG A 112 3.69 -10.69 -3.62
N LEU A 113 4.97 -10.68 -4.02
CA LEU A 113 5.38 -10.55 -5.42
C LEU A 113 4.76 -11.65 -6.28
N PHE A 114 4.87 -12.90 -5.83
CA PHE A 114 4.31 -14.03 -6.56
C PHE A 114 2.79 -14.04 -6.60
N SER A 115 2.14 -13.54 -5.53
CA SER A 115 0.70 -13.34 -5.53
C SER A 115 0.26 -12.29 -6.55
N HIS A 116 1.05 -11.22 -6.72
CA HIS A 116 0.76 -10.17 -7.69
C HIS A 116 0.95 -10.69 -9.13
N PHE A 117 2.10 -11.31 -9.41
CA PHE A 117 2.36 -11.97 -10.70
C PHE A 117 1.24 -12.94 -11.09
N TRP A 118 0.84 -13.82 -10.16
CA TRP A 118 -0.22 -14.80 -10.43
C TRP A 118 -1.57 -14.14 -10.66
N MET A 119 -1.88 -13.02 -9.99
CA MET A 119 -3.11 -12.28 -10.20
C MET A 119 -3.18 -11.70 -11.62
N LEU A 120 -2.08 -11.13 -12.10
CA LEU A 120 -1.99 -10.52 -13.43
C LEU A 120 -1.93 -11.59 -14.53
N GLY A 121 -1.20 -12.67 -14.30
CA GLY A 121 -0.98 -13.75 -15.26
C GLY A 121 -2.18 -14.64 -15.56
N LYS A 122 -3.30 -14.53 -14.82
CA LYS A 122 -4.48 -15.40 -15.01
C LYS A 122 -5.02 -15.41 -16.44
N ASN A 123 -4.95 -14.26 -17.12
CA ASN A 123 -5.43 -14.13 -18.51
C ASN A 123 -4.34 -14.35 -19.55
N HIS A 124 -3.07 -14.48 -19.13
CA HIS A 124 -1.89 -14.55 -20.00
C HIS A 124 -1.20 -15.92 -19.99
N LYS A 125 -1.79 -16.93 -19.33
CA LYS A 125 -1.25 -18.30 -19.22
C LYS A 125 0.18 -18.36 -18.66
N LEU A 126 0.55 -17.40 -17.81
CA LEU A 126 1.88 -17.35 -17.21
C LEU A 126 2.14 -18.54 -16.29
N THR A 127 3.38 -19.04 -16.30
CA THR A 127 3.85 -20.20 -15.55
C THR A 127 4.78 -19.82 -14.40
N ALA A 128 5.14 -20.81 -13.57
CA ALA A 128 6.15 -20.62 -12.53
C ALA A 128 7.57 -20.43 -13.12
N ASP A 129 7.83 -20.93 -14.33
CA ASP A 129 9.09 -20.72 -15.04
C ASP A 129 9.17 -19.31 -15.63
N ASP A 130 8.07 -18.78 -16.17
CA ASP A 130 8.00 -17.37 -16.61
C ASP A 130 8.26 -16.42 -15.43
N PHE A 131 7.68 -16.72 -14.26
CA PHE A 131 7.96 -15.98 -13.04
C PHE A 131 9.45 -16.03 -12.67
N HIS A 132 10.07 -17.21 -12.76
CA HIS A 132 11.49 -17.37 -12.45
C HIS A 132 12.39 -16.57 -13.40
N ALA A 133 12.14 -16.65 -14.71
CA ALA A 133 12.89 -15.89 -15.72
C ALA A 133 12.74 -14.39 -15.49
N GLY A 134 11.51 -13.92 -15.22
CA GLY A 134 11.25 -12.53 -14.91
C GLY A 134 11.96 -12.04 -13.66
N VAL A 135 11.98 -12.86 -12.60
CA VAL A 135 12.69 -12.53 -11.34
C VAL A 135 14.19 -12.40 -11.57
N LEU A 136 14.80 -13.34 -12.32
CA LEU A 136 16.24 -13.27 -12.64
C LEU A 136 16.57 -11.96 -13.36
N TYR A 137 15.83 -11.67 -14.44
CA TYR A 137 15.99 -10.44 -15.20
C TYR A 137 15.85 -9.18 -14.33
N SER A 138 14.78 -9.14 -13.52
CA SER A 138 14.50 -7.96 -12.72
C SER A 138 15.55 -7.77 -11.63
N ILE A 139 16.01 -8.84 -10.97
CA ILE A 139 17.07 -8.74 -9.95
C ILE A 139 18.36 -8.20 -10.58
N GLU A 140 18.75 -8.70 -11.75
CA GLU A 140 19.92 -8.20 -12.48
C GLU A 140 19.80 -6.70 -12.74
N LYS A 141 18.68 -6.23 -13.29
CA LYS A 141 18.46 -4.80 -13.59
C LYS A 141 18.44 -3.90 -12.37
N TYR A 142 17.81 -4.35 -11.28
CA TYR A 142 17.84 -3.57 -10.04
C TYR A 142 19.24 -3.55 -9.42
N LYS A 143 20.00 -4.64 -9.45
CA LYS A 143 21.38 -4.67 -8.95
C LYS A 143 22.31 -3.74 -9.75
N GLU A 144 22.27 -3.83 -11.08
CA GLU A 144 23.02 -2.92 -11.97
C GLU A 144 22.71 -1.45 -11.64
N CYS A 145 21.43 -1.11 -11.48
CA CYS A 145 21.02 0.24 -11.12
C CYS A 145 21.51 0.63 -9.72
N PHE A 146 21.36 -0.24 -8.71
CA PHE A 146 21.78 0.04 -7.34
C PHE A 146 23.29 0.29 -7.23
N GLU A 147 24.10 -0.46 -7.96
CA GLU A 147 25.56 -0.27 -8.02
C GLU A 147 25.93 1.06 -8.67
N GLN A 148 25.20 1.48 -9.70
CA GLN A 148 25.53 2.68 -10.46
C GLN A 148 25.00 3.98 -9.83
N TYR A 149 23.80 3.96 -9.25
CA TYR A 149 23.06 5.17 -8.86
C TYR A 149 22.58 5.17 -7.41
N GLY A 150 22.66 4.03 -6.71
CA GLY A 150 22.14 3.86 -5.36
C GLY A 150 20.69 3.38 -5.29
N GLU A 151 20.32 2.82 -4.14
CA GLU A 151 19.00 2.19 -3.90
C GLU A 151 17.85 3.15 -4.14
N ARG A 152 17.89 4.35 -3.54
CA ARG A 152 16.76 5.28 -3.53
C ARG A 152 16.44 5.78 -4.93
N LYS A 153 17.41 6.26 -5.73
CA LYS A 153 17.21 6.58 -7.16
C LYS A 153 16.45 5.47 -7.88
N CYS A 154 16.91 4.22 -7.78
CA CYS A 154 16.37 3.11 -8.54
C CYS A 154 14.98 2.66 -8.07
N LEU A 155 14.61 2.88 -6.80
CA LEU A 155 13.24 2.64 -6.31
C LEU A 155 12.23 3.65 -6.87
N TYR A 156 12.69 4.85 -7.24
CA TYR A 156 11.89 5.92 -7.82
C TYR A 156 12.05 6.04 -9.34
N ASP A 157 12.79 5.12 -9.96
CA ASP A 157 13.01 5.10 -11.41
C ASP A 157 11.80 4.44 -12.12
N THR A 158 10.99 5.27 -12.77
CA THR A 158 9.77 4.83 -13.48
C THR A 158 10.12 3.92 -14.67
N GLU A 159 11.21 4.20 -15.39
CA GLU A 159 11.61 3.43 -16.57
C GLU A 159 12.07 2.03 -16.19
N LEU A 160 12.89 1.90 -15.13
CA LEU A 160 13.34 0.61 -14.61
C LEU A 160 12.16 -0.25 -14.14
N PHE A 161 11.18 0.36 -13.49
CA PHE A 161 9.96 -0.35 -13.09
C PHE A 161 9.14 -0.81 -14.30
N ASP A 162 8.89 0.10 -15.25
CA ASP A 162 8.15 -0.18 -16.47
C ASP A 162 8.81 -1.28 -17.29
N ASP A 163 10.13 -1.28 -17.38
CA ASP A 163 10.91 -2.28 -18.10
C ASP A 163 10.70 -3.68 -17.51
N ALA A 164 10.87 -3.83 -16.19
CA ALA A 164 10.64 -5.08 -15.48
C ALA A 164 9.18 -5.53 -15.54
N PHE A 165 8.24 -4.60 -15.42
CA PHE A 165 6.80 -4.89 -15.40
C PHE A 165 6.27 -5.27 -16.78
N ARG A 166 6.52 -4.46 -17.82
CA ARG A 166 5.99 -4.70 -19.17
C ARG A 166 6.57 -5.94 -19.81
N LYS A 167 7.85 -6.24 -19.56
CA LYS A 167 8.50 -7.43 -20.13
C LYS A 167 8.12 -8.71 -19.40
N ASN A 168 8.03 -8.67 -18.06
CA ASN A 168 8.02 -9.88 -17.25
C ASN A 168 6.95 -9.94 -16.16
N TRP A 169 6.08 -8.92 -16.04
CA TRP A 169 5.04 -8.83 -14.99
C TRP A 169 5.60 -8.82 -13.56
N ILE A 170 6.85 -8.37 -13.40
CA ILE A 170 7.55 -8.35 -12.12
C ILE A 170 7.50 -6.95 -11.51
N THR A 171 7.22 -6.90 -10.21
CA THR A 171 7.08 -5.65 -9.44
C THR A 171 8.01 -5.67 -8.20
N LEU A 172 9.30 -5.97 -8.39
CA LEU A 172 10.27 -6.14 -7.29
C LEU A 172 10.28 -4.96 -6.32
N ARG A 173 10.43 -3.73 -6.83
CA ARG A 173 10.58 -2.53 -5.98
C ARG A 173 9.45 -2.38 -4.97
N THR A 174 8.23 -2.76 -5.34
CA THR A 174 7.02 -2.58 -4.52
C THR A 174 7.02 -3.36 -3.20
N SER A 175 7.96 -4.28 -3.02
CA SER A 175 8.16 -5.05 -1.79
C SER A 175 9.44 -4.67 -1.04
N ILE A 176 10.21 -3.69 -1.51
CA ILE A 176 11.38 -3.12 -0.81
C ILE A 176 10.86 -2.06 0.18
N TYR A 177 10.24 -2.53 1.26
CA TYR A 177 9.47 -1.67 2.17
C TYR A 177 10.32 -0.65 2.91
N SER A 178 11.51 -1.04 3.36
CA SER A 178 12.41 -0.14 4.09
C SER A 178 12.84 1.06 3.24
N GLY A 179 13.06 0.85 1.94
CA GLY A 179 13.42 1.92 1.00
C GLY A 179 12.40 3.06 0.98
N TYR A 180 11.11 2.74 0.90
CA TYR A 180 10.04 3.75 0.95
C TYR A 180 9.75 4.25 2.36
N LEU A 181 9.71 3.34 3.36
CA LEU A 181 9.40 3.72 4.73
C LEU A 181 10.37 4.78 5.27
N LYS A 182 11.64 4.76 4.83
CA LYS A 182 12.65 5.77 5.15
C LYS A 182 12.20 7.19 4.78
N ASP A 183 11.45 7.37 3.69
CA ASP A 183 10.94 8.69 3.30
C ASP A 183 9.65 9.05 4.04
N TRP A 184 8.78 8.08 4.30
CA TRP A 184 7.56 8.30 5.10
C TRP A 184 7.86 8.79 6.52
N VAL A 185 8.85 8.20 7.20
CA VAL A 185 9.21 8.59 8.59
C VAL A 185 9.96 9.93 8.67
N LYS A 186 10.51 10.43 7.56
CA LYS A 186 11.08 11.80 7.51
C LYS A 186 9.99 12.86 7.47
N VAL A 187 8.84 12.55 6.86
CA VAL A 187 7.75 13.50 6.62
C VAL A 187 6.68 13.43 7.72
N PHE A 188 6.32 12.22 8.16
CA PHE A 188 5.34 11.97 9.22
C PHE A 188 6.02 11.54 10.50
N LYS A 189 5.48 11.99 11.64
CA LYS A 189 5.91 11.52 12.95
C LYS A 189 5.64 10.02 13.09
N SER A 190 6.54 9.31 13.77
CA SER A 190 6.38 7.86 14.01
C SER A 190 5.06 7.49 14.71
N GLU A 191 4.55 8.35 15.61
CA GLU A 191 3.24 8.19 16.28
C GLU A 191 2.02 8.24 15.33
N ASN A 192 2.23 8.67 14.09
CA ASN A 192 1.24 8.72 13.02
C ASN A 192 1.38 7.57 12.03
N ILE A 193 2.30 6.63 12.24
CA ILE A 193 2.49 5.46 11.38
C ILE A 193 2.35 4.18 12.22
N LEU A 194 1.39 3.34 11.85
CA LEU A 194 1.23 1.99 12.37
C LEU A 194 1.58 0.98 11.28
N VAL A 195 2.53 0.09 11.57
CA VAL A 195 2.87 -1.01 10.67
C VAL A 195 2.34 -2.32 11.23
N ILE A 196 1.62 -3.07 10.40
CA ILE A 196 0.98 -4.34 10.74
C ILE A 196 1.51 -5.40 9.80
N LYS A 197 1.92 -6.53 10.37
CA LYS A 197 2.23 -7.73 9.60
C LYS A 197 0.94 -8.42 9.18
N SER A 198 0.76 -8.61 7.88
CA SER A 198 -0.48 -9.15 7.30
C SER A 198 -0.72 -10.59 7.76
N GLU A 199 0.35 -11.38 7.95
CA GLU A 199 0.24 -12.73 8.48
C GLU A 199 -0.40 -12.74 9.88
N ASP A 200 -0.04 -11.78 10.75
CA ASP A 200 -0.64 -11.66 12.09
C ASP A 200 -2.13 -11.33 11.99
N TYR A 201 -2.53 -10.46 11.05
CA TYR A 201 -3.94 -10.16 10.78
C TYR A 201 -4.74 -11.37 10.31
N TYR A 202 -4.13 -12.25 9.51
CA TYR A 202 -4.79 -13.47 9.05
C TYR A 202 -4.88 -14.54 10.15
N ILE A 203 -3.90 -14.60 11.05
CA ILE A 203 -3.88 -15.54 12.18
C ILE A 203 -4.82 -15.08 13.29
N ASP A 204 -4.70 -13.83 13.73
CA ASP A 204 -5.51 -13.21 14.78
C ASP A 204 -5.98 -11.81 14.34
N ARG A 205 -7.13 -11.82 13.68
CA ARG A 205 -7.81 -10.62 13.20
C ARG A 205 -8.25 -9.71 14.33
N THR A 206 -8.78 -10.28 15.41
CA THR A 206 -9.35 -9.50 16.51
C THR A 206 -8.27 -8.68 17.19
N SER A 207 -7.12 -9.29 17.50
CA SER A 207 -5.97 -8.58 18.06
C SER A 207 -5.46 -7.48 17.11
N SER A 208 -5.32 -7.80 15.82
CA SER A 208 -4.85 -6.84 14.82
C SER A 208 -5.81 -5.66 14.63
N LEU A 209 -7.12 -5.89 14.64
CA LEU A 209 -8.14 -4.84 14.57
C LEU A 209 -8.15 -3.97 15.83
N ASN A 210 -7.96 -4.56 17.01
CA ASN A 210 -7.87 -3.79 18.25
C ASN A 210 -6.66 -2.84 18.25
N LYS A 211 -5.50 -3.29 17.75
CA LYS A 211 -4.32 -2.41 17.57
C LYS A 211 -4.61 -1.24 16.62
N ILE A 212 -5.32 -1.50 15.52
CA ILE A 212 -5.76 -0.45 14.61
C ILE A 212 -6.68 0.53 15.34
N TYR A 213 -7.70 0.01 16.03
CA TYR A 213 -8.71 0.82 16.71
C TYR A 213 -8.09 1.72 17.77
N GLU A 214 -7.19 1.18 18.59
CA GLU A 214 -6.41 1.95 19.57
C GLU A 214 -5.62 3.08 18.89
N PHE A 215 -4.89 2.77 17.82
CA PHE A 215 -4.08 3.73 17.07
C PHE A 215 -4.88 4.90 16.48
N ILE A 216 -6.13 4.66 16.05
CA ILE A 216 -7.04 5.70 15.54
C ILE A 216 -7.99 6.28 16.62
N GLY A 217 -7.79 5.95 17.90
CA GLY A 217 -8.56 6.49 19.02
C GLY A 217 -10.02 6.01 19.04
N LEU A 218 -10.23 4.74 18.70
CA LEU A 218 -11.49 4.01 18.80
C LEU A 218 -11.48 3.04 19.99
N GLN A 219 -12.69 2.71 20.46
CA GLN A 219 -12.88 1.64 21.43
C GLN A 219 -12.62 0.28 20.78
N PRO A 220 -12.23 -0.75 21.55
CA PRO A 220 -12.03 -2.11 21.04
C PRO A 220 -13.24 -2.66 20.28
N ILE A 221 -12.99 -3.61 19.38
CA ILE A 221 -14.05 -4.23 18.58
C ILE A 221 -15.07 -4.94 19.48
N SER A 222 -16.36 -4.68 19.23
CA SER A 222 -17.47 -5.31 19.96
C SER A 222 -17.58 -6.80 19.62
N GLU A 223 -18.18 -7.60 20.51
CA GLU A 223 -18.39 -9.05 20.25
C GLU A 223 -19.24 -9.30 18.99
N ASP A 224 -20.25 -8.46 18.75
CA ASP A 224 -21.11 -8.56 17.56
C ASP A 224 -20.34 -8.29 16.26
N ASP A 225 -19.42 -7.32 16.28
CA ASP A 225 -18.55 -7.01 15.14
C ASP A 225 -17.51 -8.11 14.90
N LYS A 226 -17.00 -8.75 15.95
CA LYS A 226 -16.10 -9.91 15.83
C LYS A 226 -16.79 -11.03 15.04
N ALA A 227 -18.02 -11.39 15.41
CA ALA A 227 -18.79 -12.44 14.73
C ALA A 227 -19.06 -12.14 13.26
N ASN A 228 -19.38 -10.87 12.93
CA ASN A 228 -19.68 -10.45 11.57
C ASN A 228 -18.44 -10.35 10.65
N SER A 229 -17.28 -9.98 11.22
CA SER A 229 -16.01 -9.84 10.47
C SER A 229 -15.43 -11.18 10.00
N ILE A 230 -15.65 -12.27 10.74
CA ILE A 230 -15.14 -13.62 10.44
C ILE A 230 -15.96 -14.29 9.33
N ASN A 231 -17.28 -14.06 9.29
CA ASN A 231 -18.20 -14.76 8.39
C ASN A 231 -18.20 -14.24 6.94
N LYS A 232 -17.87 -12.95 6.72
CA LYS A 232 -17.92 -12.33 5.36
C LYS A 232 -16.74 -12.67 4.44
N GLU A 233 -15.59 -13.11 4.96
CA GLU A 233 -14.37 -13.32 4.15
C GLU A 233 -14.14 -14.76 3.67
N LYS A 234 -14.67 -15.77 4.37
CA LYS A 234 -14.65 -17.17 3.88
C LYS A 234 -15.31 -17.31 2.50
N ALA A 235 -16.12 -16.34 2.08
CA ALA A 235 -16.87 -16.34 0.83
C ALA A 235 -16.14 -15.73 -0.39
N LYS A 236 -14.97 -15.07 -0.27
CA LYS A 236 -14.40 -14.25 -1.39
C LYS A 236 -13.00 -14.59 -1.88
N PHE A 237 -12.22 -15.42 -1.18
CA PHE A 237 -10.97 -15.94 -1.73
C PHE A 237 -11.25 -17.25 -2.48
N SER A 238 -11.76 -17.12 -3.70
CA SER A 238 -11.98 -18.21 -4.66
C SER A 238 -10.72 -19.07 -4.83
N SER A 239 -10.76 -20.25 -4.21
CA SER A 239 -10.67 -21.63 -4.76
C SER A 239 -9.88 -21.96 -6.04
N ASN A 240 -9.12 -21.05 -6.66
CA ASN A 240 -8.16 -21.45 -7.69
C ASN A 240 -6.84 -21.83 -7.01
N LYS A 241 -6.43 -23.10 -7.13
CA LYS A 241 -5.12 -23.58 -6.65
C LYS A 241 -4.01 -22.73 -7.28
N LYS A 242 -3.50 -21.74 -6.53
CA LYS A 242 -2.29 -20.99 -6.89
C LYS A 242 -1.17 -22.02 -7.06
N PRO A 243 -0.47 -22.06 -8.21
CA PRO A 243 0.68 -22.94 -8.37
C PRO A 243 1.73 -22.57 -7.34
N ARG A 244 2.57 -23.54 -6.97
CA ARG A 244 3.68 -23.26 -6.06
C ARG A 244 4.79 -22.55 -6.83
N MET A 245 5.39 -21.55 -6.20
CA MET A 245 6.64 -20.96 -6.66
C MET A 245 7.73 -22.04 -6.68
N LEU A 246 8.62 -22.00 -7.69
CA LEU A 246 9.79 -22.86 -7.71
C LEU A 246 10.69 -22.57 -6.50
N ASN A 247 11.21 -23.61 -5.84
CA ASN A 247 12.08 -23.44 -4.66
C ASN A 247 13.33 -22.60 -4.98
N LYS A 248 13.92 -22.77 -6.17
CA LYS A 248 15.04 -21.94 -6.62
C LYS A 248 14.70 -20.44 -6.70
N THR A 249 13.49 -20.11 -7.14
CA THR A 249 13.02 -18.72 -7.20
C THR A 249 12.77 -18.17 -5.80
N ARG A 250 12.22 -18.99 -4.89
CA ARG A 250 12.03 -18.61 -3.50
C ARG A 250 13.37 -18.25 -2.85
N GLN A 251 14.36 -19.13 -2.98
CA GLN A 251 15.69 -18.87 -2.43
C GLN A 251 16.30 -17.58 -2.99
N LEU A 252 16.21 -17.39 -4.31
CA LEU A 252 16.71 -16.18 -4.97
C LEU A 252 16.05 -14.90 -4.44
N LEU A 253 14.73 -14.90 -4.27
CA LEU A 253 13.99 -13.76 -3.72
C LEU A 253 14.30 -13.54 -2.24
N ARG A 254 14.44 -14.61 -1.46
CA ARG A 254 14.85 -14.56 -0.05
C ARG A 254 16.20 -13.85 0.09
N ASP A 255 17.18 -14.25 -0.71
CA ASP A 255 18.51 -13.66 -0.69
C ASP A 255 18.49 -12.20 -1.13
N PHE A 256 17.68 -11.87 -2.15
CA PHE A 256 17.51 -10.49 -2.62
C PHE A 256 16.84 -9.58 -1.57
N TYR A 257 15.77 -10.05 -0.91
CA TYR A 257 15.03 -9.23 0.06
C TYR A 257 15.65 -9.18 1.46
N ALA A 258 16.53 -10.12 1.80
CA ALA A 258 17.16 -10.22 3.12
C ALA A 258 17.77 -8.90 3.65
N PRO A 259 18.57 -8.12 2.89
CA PRO A 259 19.07 -6.83 3.37
C PRO A 259 17.94 -5.84 3.70
N TYR A 260 16.94 -5.70 2.83
CA TYR A 260 15.83 -4.76 3.03
C TYR A 260 14.92 -5.16 4.19
N ASN A 261 14.73 -6.47 4.41
CA ASN A 261 13.99 -6.99 5.55
C ASN A 261 14.72 -6.74 6.88
N ARG A 262 16.06 -6.86 6.90
CA ARG A 262 16.88 -6.49 8.08
C ARG A 262 16.78 -5.00 8.39
N ASP A 263 16.87 -4.16 7.36
CA ASP A 263 16.65 -2.72 7.50
C ASP A 263 15.27 -2.42 8.08
N LEU A 264 14.21 -3.05 7.53
CA LEU A 264 12.84 -2.87 8.00
C LEU A 264 12.66 -3.32 9.46
N ALA A 265 13.15 -4.51 9.81
CA ALA A 265 13.09 -5.04 11.16
C ALA A 265 13.80 -4.10 12.16
N THR A 266 14.95 -3.53 11.77
CA THR A 266 15.68 -2.55 12.56
C THR A 266 14.86 -1.26 12.74
N MET A 267 14.30 -0.72 11.65
CA MET A 267 13.47 0.49 11.69
C MET A 267 12.23 0.35 12.57
N LEU A 268 11.64 -0.85 12.60
CA LEU A 268 10.44 -1.16 13.39
C LEU A 268 10.75 -1.73 14.78
N ASN A 269 12.02 -2.01 15.07
CA ASN A 269 12.46 -2.75 16.25
C ASN A 269 11.66 -4.05 16.44
N ASP A 270 11.52 -4.83 15.35
CA ASP A 270 10.69 -6.03 15.31
C ASP A 270 11.21 -7.08 14.30
N ASP A 271 11.87 -8.10 14.82
CA ASP A 271 12.46 -9.21 14.05
C ASP A 271 11.42 -10.04 13.28
N ARG A 272 10.13 -9.91 13.59
CA ARG A 272 9.08 -10.61 12.83
C ARG A 272 9.03 -10.15 11.36
N PHE A 273 9.59 -8.99 11.04
CA PHE A 273 9.75 -8.48 9.67
C PHE A 273 11.01 -8.97 8.96
N LEU A 274 11.81 -9.88 9.55
CA LEU A 274 12.87 -10.57 8.82
C LEU A 274 12.32 -11.58 7.81
N TRP A 275 11.13 -12.13 8.08
CA TRP A 275 10.50 -13.22 7.33
C TRP A 275 11.45 -14.41 7.05
N SER A 276 12.36 -14.67 8.00
CA SER A 276 13.39 -15.72 7.96
C SER A 276 12.90 -17.07 8.46
#